data_AF-A0A661BV12-F1
#
_entry.id   AF-A0A661BV12-F1
#
_cell.length_a   1.000
_cell.length_b   1.000
_cell.length_c   1.000
_cell.angle_alpha   90.00
_cell.angle_beta   90.00
_cell.angle_gamma   90.00
#
_symmetry.space_group_name_H-M   'P 1'
#
loop_
_entity.id
_entity.type
_entity.pdbx_description
1 polymer ?
#
loop_
_entity_poly.entity_id
_entity_poly.type
_entity_poly.pdbx_seq_one_letter_code
_entity_poly.pdbx_strand_id
1 'polypeptide(L)' 'MKTLDIQKIKGLLPHRYPFLLVDKVLDHEPREFLTAIKNVTYNEPCF' A
#
# COMPACT_ATOMS: atom_id res chain seq x y z
N MET A 1 -3.75 -11.83 11.88
CA MET A 1 -3.42 -10.59 11.13
C MET A 1 -2.29 -10.86 10.16
N LYS A 2 -2.57 -10.78 8.87
CA LYS A 2 -1.56 -10.95 7.81
C LYS A 2 -1.14 -9.58 7.29
N THR A 3 -0.03 -9.06 7.83
CA THR A 3 0.52 -7.75 7.45
C THR A 3 1.44 -7.84 6.23
N LEU A 4 1.46 -6.79 5.41
CA LEU A 4 2.39 -6.64 4.29
C LEU A 4 3.05 -5.26 4.32
N ASP A 5 4.38 -5.23 4.30
CA ASP A 5 5.17 -4.01 4.22
C ASP A 5 5.44 -3.60 2.76
N ILE A 6 5.88 -2.35 2.58
CA ILE A 6 6.09 -1.72 1.26
C ILE A 6 6.94 -2.54 0.29
N GLN A 7 7.95 -3.29 0.77
CA GLN A 7 8.80 -4.12 -0.10
C GLN A 7 8.03 -5.29 -0.72
N LYS A 8 7.18 -5.96 0.07
CA LYS A 8 6.31 -7.02 -0.44
C LYS A 8 5.29 -6.45 -1.43
N ILE A 9 4.71 -5.30 -1.10
CA ILE A 9 3.73 -4.60 -1.96
C ILE A 9 4.37 -4.25 -3.32
N LYS A 10 5.60 -3.73 -3.35
CA LYS A 10 6.35 -3.43 -4.58
C LYS A 10 6.67 -4.67 -5.42
N GLY A 11 6.85 -5.83 -4.78
CA GLY A 11 7.03 -7.10 -5.47
C GLY A 11 5.74 -7.66 -6.08
N LEU A 12 4.59 -7.41 -5.44
CA LEU A 12 3.28 -7.89 -5.88
C LEU A 12 2.63 -6.97 -6.93
N LEU A 13 2.83 -5.66 -6.82
CA LEU A 13 2.24 -4.67 -7.71
C LEU A 13 3.26 -4.09 -8.69
N PRO A 14 2.90 -3.85 -9.96
CA PRO A 14 3.77 -3.18 -10.92
C PRO A 14 3.88 -1.66 -10.67
N HIS A 15 2.94 -1.07 -9.93
CA HIS A 15 2.89 0.37 -9.64
C HIS A 15 4.16 0.86 -8.94
N ARG A 16 4.67 2.03 -9.36
CA ARG A 16 5.84 2.71 -8.80
C ARG A 16 5.51 4.17 -8.54
N TYR A 17 6.44 4.92 -7.95
CA TYR A 17 6.28 6.37 -7.83
C TYR A 17 5.97 6.99 -9.19
N PRO A 18 4.99 7.93 -9.29
CA PRO A 18 4.19 8.52 -8.20
C PRO A 18 2.83 7.84 -7.93
N PHE A 19 2.56 6.66 -8.50
CA PHE A 19 1.24 6.01 -8.47
C PHE A 19 1.13 4.78 -7.54
N LEU A 20 2.18 4.43 -6.80
CA LEU A 20 2.07 3.44 -5.73
C LEU A 20 1.55 4.13 -4.46
N LEU A 21 0.25 4.00 -4.19
CA LEU A 21 -0.47 4.75 -3.15
C LEU A 21 -0.86 3.88 -1.94
N VAL A 22 -0.11 2.81 -1.66
CA VAL A 22 -0.34 1.93 -0.51
C VAL A 22 0.97 1.73 0.24
N ASP A 23 1.03 2.15 1.50
CA ASP A 23 2.25 2.09 2.31
C ASP A 23 2.38 0.77 3.08
N LYS A 24 1.26 0.29 3.63
CA LYS A 24 1.22 -0.92 4.48
C LYS A 24 -0.16 -1.57 4.44
N VAL A 25 -0.20 -2.90 4.39
CA VAL A 25 -1.42 -3.69 4.63
C VAL A 25 -1.44 -4.14 6.09
N LEU A 26 -2.53 -3.86 6.80
CA LEU A 26 -2.73 -4.22 8.20
C LEU A 26 -3.31 -5.63 8.34
N ASP A 27 -4.33 -5.94 7.53
CA ASP A 27 -4.94 -7.26 7.50
C ASP A 27 -5.63 -7.52 6.17
N HIS A 28 -5.79 -8.79 5.82
CA HIS A 28 -6.50 -9.19 4.60
C HIS A 28 -6.97 -10.63 4.64
N GLU A 29 -8.09 -10.87 3.97
CA GLU A 29 -8.62 -12.18 3.65
C GLU A 29 -8.83 -12.30 2.14
N PRO A 30 -8.13 -13.24 1.47
CA PRO A 30 -8.22 -13.37 0.02
C PRO A 30 -9.66 -13.52 -0.45
N ARG A 31 -10.05 -12.71 -1.44
CA ARG A 31 -11.41 -12.66 -2.03
C ARG A 31 -12.51 -12.13 -1.11
N GLU A 32 -12.18 -11.66 0.09
CA GLU A 32 -13.16 -11.07 1.01
C GLU A 32 -12.84 -9.61 1.32
N PHE A 33 -11.69 -9.35 1.96
CA PHE A 33 -11.34 -7.99 2.37
C PHE A 33 -9.84 -7.72 2.41
N LEU A 34 -9.48 -6.44 2.40
CA LEU A 34 -8.13 -5.96 2.65
C LEU A 34 -8.19 -4.59 3.33
N THR A 35 -7.47 -4.42 4.43
CA THR A 35 -7.34 -3.15 5.15
C THR A 35 -5.89 -2.66 5.06
N ALA A 36 -5.71 -1.45 4.54
CA ALA A 36 -4.38 -0.86 4.31
C ALA A 36 -4.33 0.61 4.70
N ILE A 37 -3.10 1.12 4.84
CA ILE A 37 -2.81 2.52 5.14
C ILE A 37 -2.11 3.15 3.94
N LYS A 38 -2.57 4.35 3.58
CA LYS A 38 -1.86 5.35 2.79
C LYS A 38 -1.62 6.55 3.70
N ASN A 39 -0.38 6.86 4.01
CA ASN A 39 -0.06 8.08 4.71
C ASN A 39 -0.18 9.25 3.74
N VAL A 40 -0.58 10.42 4.26
CA VAL A 40 -0.71 11.65 3.49
C VAL A 40 0.26 12.67 4.04
N THR A 41 1.07 13.26 3.18
CA THR A 41 2.05 14.29 3.56
C THR A 41 2.10 15.40 2.52
N TYR A 42 2.48 16.61 2.93
CA TYR A 42 2.64 17.75 2.01
C TYR A 42 3.69 17.48 0.92
N ASN A 43 4.64 16.57 1.17
CA ASN A 43 5.73 16.24 0.25
C ASN A 43 5.36 15.16 -0.80
N GLU A 44 4.07 15.05 -1.16
CA GLU A 44 3.62 14.19 -2.27
C GLU A 44 3.39 15.05 -3.52
N PRO A 45 3.74 14.58 -4.73
CA PRO A 45 3.70 15.38 -5.96
C PRO A 45 2.30 15.87 -6.40
N CYS A 46 1.24 15.41 -5.75
CA CYS A 46 -0.14 15.87 -5.99
C CYS A 46 -0.53 17.09 -5.15
N PHE A 47 0.29 17.48 -4.16
CA PHE A 47 0.15 18.71 -3.37
C PHE A 47 1.18 19.74 -3.81
#